data_AF-A0A4Y2MY21-F1
#
_entry.id   AF-A0A4Y2MY21-F1
#
_cell.length_a   1.000
_cell.length_b   1.000
_cell.length_c   1.000
_cell.angle_alpha   90.00
_cell.angle_beta   90.00
_cell.angle_gamma   90.00
#
_symmetry.space_group_name_H-M   'P 1'
#
loop_
_entity.id
_entity.type
_entity.pdbx_description
1 polymer ?
#
loop_
_entity_poly.entity_id
_entity_poly.type
_entity_poly.pdbx_seq_one_letter_code
_entity_poly.pdbx_strand_id
1 'polypeptide(L)'
;MNDKTNAKPDESAIVMQATNSVNIIPFDPNNSMNVNSWLKYFNNKCQEYNLDDKWKLNNITAYLKNSALTEYVNSYDTIKTWEEFVSFLTERYISPWRAESYIFCSLVFPKEQNDDK
;
A
#
# COMPACT_ATOMS: atom_id res chain seq x y z
N MET A 1 32.81 -6.61 -40.71
CA MET A 1 33.23 -6.24 -39.35
C MET A 1 32.03 -5.67 -38.59
N ASN A 2 31.27 -6.60 -38.06
CA ASN A 2 30.55 -6.62 -36.80
C ASN A 2 31.22 -5.82 -35.67
N ASP A 3 30.66 -4.65 -35.35
CA ASP A 3 30.87 -3.99 -34.05
C ASP A 3 29.60 -4.12 -33.21
N LYS A 4 29.68 -4.98 -32.19
CA LYS A 4 28.67 -5.21 -31.16
C LYS A 4 29.00 -4.25 -30.01
N THR A 5 28.39 -3.07 -29.99
CA THR A 5 28.50 -2.18 -28.83
C THR A 5 27.46 -2.59 -27.80
N ASN A 6 27.87 -3.49 -26.90
CA ASN A 6 27.14 -3.80 -25.68
C ASN A 6 27.28 -2.59 -24.73
N ALA A 7 26.40 -1.61 -24.88
CA ALA A 7 26.25 -0.59 -23.85
C ALA A 7 25.61 -1.25 -22.62
N LYS A 8 26.32 -1.23 -21.49
CA LYS A 8 25.75 -1.60 -20.19
C LYS A 8 24.54 -0.69 -19.91
N PRO A 9 23.46 -1.18 -19.29
CA PRO A 9 22.41 -0.30 -18.81
C PRO A 9 23.05 0.64 -17.78
N ASP A 10 22.94 1.93 -18.04
CA ASP A 10 23.50 2.97 -17.19
C ASP A 10 22.87 2.90 -15.80
N GLU A 11 23.70 3.12 -14.79
CA GLU A 11 23.40 3.08 -13.36
C GLU A 11 22.55 4.30 -12.93
N SER A 12 21.74 4.84 -13.84
CA SER A 12 20.57 5.69 -13.59
C SER A 12 19.41 4.85 -13.03
N ALA A 13 19.76 4.01 -12.06
CA ALA A 13 18.84 3.29 -11.23
C ALA A 13 17.92 4.31 -10.55
N ILE A 14 16.63 4.16 -10.84
CA ILE A 14 15.51 4.59 -9.99
C ILE A 14 15.25 6.10 -10.00
N VAL A 15 15.22 6.72 -11.17
CA VAL A 15 14.26 7.81 -11.39
C VAL A 15 13.22 7.26 -12.36
N MET A 16 12.26 6.49 -11.83
CA MET A 16 11.08 6.07 -12.58
C MET A 16 10.18 7.30 -12.83
N GLN A 17 10.67 8.24 -13.62
CA GLN A 17 9.91 9.35 -14.18
C GLN A 17 9.35 8.93 -15.53
N ALA A 18 8.28 8.12 -15.54
CA ALA A 18 7.39 7.98 -16.69
C ALA A 18 6.11 7.16 -16.38
N THR A 19 5.33 7.50 -15.35
CA THR A 19 4.01 6.85 -15.11
C THR A 19 2.96 7.75 -14.46
N ASN A 20 3.18 9.07 -14.36
CA ASN A 20 2.14 10.04 -13.97
C ASN A 20 1.15 10.35 -15.11
N SER A 21 0.94 9.44 -16.06
CA SER A 21 0.03 9.64 -17.19
C SER A 21 -1.43 9.56 -16.76
N VAL A 22 -1.73 8.82 -15.69
CA VAL A 22 -3.09 8.67 -15.19
C VAL A 22 -3.34 9.66 -14.08
N ASN A 23 -4.25 10.61 -14.35
CA ASN A 23 -4.64 11.61 -13.38
C ASN A 23 -5.57 11.00 -12.32
N ILE A 24 -4.97 10.35 -11.32
CA ILE A 24 -5.67 9.75 -10.18
C ILE A 24 -5.48 10.66 -8.96
N ILE A 25 -6.58 11.01 -8.31
CA ILE A 25 -6.55 11.74 -7.04
C ILE A 25 -5.91 10.84 -5.98
N PRO A 26 -4.82 11.28 -5.33
CA PRO A 26 -4.14 10.49 -4.32
C PRO A 26 -5.00 10.30 -3.07
N PHE A 27 -4.86 9.15 -2.42
CA PHE A 27 -5.51 8.87 -1.13
C PHE A 27 -4.90 9.74 -0.04
N ASP A 28 -5.76 10.50 0.64
CA ASP A 28 -5.37 11.31 1.77
C ASP A 28 -6.30 11.03 2.97
N PRO A 29 -5.80 10.31 3.99
CA PRO A 29 -6.60 10.00 5.18
C PRO A 29 -6.96 11.25 6.00
N ASN A 30 -6.20 12.34 5.89
CA ASN A 30 -6.46 13.58 6.63
C ASN A 30 -7.67 14.35 6.10
N ASN A 31 -8.08 14.10 4.84
CA ASN A 31 -9.23 14.75 4.22
C ASN A 31 -10.52 13.94 4.34
N SER A 32 -10.59 13.00 5.30
CA SER A 32 -11.74 12.10 5.51
C SER A 32 -12.15 11.32 4.25
N MET A 33 -11.20 11.05 3.36
CA MET A 33 -11.45 10.30 2.14
C MET A 33 -11.82 8.85 2.48
N ASN A 34 -12.95 8.37 1.96
CA ASN A 34 -13.39 7.00 2.21
C ASN A 34 -12.53 6.00 1.42
N VAL A 35 -11.92 5.06 2.14
CA VAL A 35 -11.00 4.04 1.58
C VAL A 35 -11.68 3.17 0.52
N ASN A 36 -12.89 2.68 0.77
CA ASN A 36 -13.61 1.83 -0.19
C ASN A 36 -13.95 2.60 -1.46
N SER A 37 -14.41 3.84 -1.32
CA SER A 37 -14.68 4.71 -2.47
C SER A 37 -13.42 5.01 -3.27
N TRP A 38 -12.31 5.30 -2.60
CA TRP A 38 -11.04 5.58 -3.26
C TRP A 38 -10.48 4.33 -3.96
N LEU A 39 -10.48 3.17 -3.31
CA LEU A 39 -10.03 1.91 -3.93
C LEU A 39 -10.87 1.55 -5.15
N LYS A 40 -12.19 1.73 -5.09
CA LYS A 40 -13.08 1.51 -6.24
C LYS A 40 -12.75 2.49 -7.38
N TYR A 41 -12.56 3.77 -7.06
CA TYR A 41 -12.16 4.78 -8.04
C TYR A 41 -10.81 4.46 -8.69
N PHE A 42 -9.80 4.14 -7.88
CA PHE A 42 -8.46 3.79 -8.31
C PHE A 42 -8.48 2.57 -9.25
N ASN A 43 -9.19 1.51 -8.87
CA ASN A 43 -9.31 0.31 -9.69
C ASN A 43 -10.03 0.58 -11.00
N ASN A 44 -11.12 1.36 -11.00
CA ASN A 44 -11.81 1.75 -12.22
C ASN A 44 -10.89 2.53 -13.16
N LYS A 45 -10.11 3.49 -12.62
CA LYS A 45 -9.11 4.22 -13.41
C LYS A 45 -8.04 3.29 -13.95
N CYS A 46 -7.51 2.37 -13.15
CA CYS A 46 -6.55 1.40 -13.66
C CYS A 46 -7.14 0.54 -14.78
N GLN A 47 -8.40 0.13 -14.67
CA GLN A 47 -9.09 -0.63 -15.72
C GLN A 47 -9.29 0.18 -17.01
N GLU A 48 -9.65 1.47 -16.93
CA GLU A 48 -9.77 2.36 -18.09
C GLU A 48 -8.49 2.43 -18.93
N TYR A 49 -7.32 2.35 -18.28
CA TYR A 49 -6.01 2.37 -18.92
C TYR A 49 -5.38 0.97 -19.08
N ASN A 50 -6.15 -0.10 -18.81
CA ASN A 50 -5.68 -1.50 -18.88
C ASN A 50 -4.40 -1.76 -18.05
N LEU A 51 -4.33 -1.18 -16.85
CA LEU A 51 -3.20 -1.27 -15.93
C LEU A 51 -3.36 -2.46 -14.99
N ASP A 52 -2.33 -3.30 -14.94
CA ASP A 52 -2.29 -4.52 -14.14
C ASP A 52 -1.91 -4.24 -12.69
N ASP A 53 -2.08 -5.25 -11.83
CA ASP A 53 -1.80 -5.13 -10.39
C ASP A 53 -0.31 -4.86 -10.10
N LYS A 54 0.58 -5.33 -10.98
CA LYS A 54 2.01 -5.02 -10.89
C LYS A 54 2.27 -3.53 -11.10
N TRP A 55 1.62 -2.91 -12.10
CA TRP A 55 1.68 -1.47 -12.29
C TRP A 55 1.11 -0.73 -11.09
N LYS A 56 -0.05 -1.18 -10.55
CA LYS A 56 -0.67 -0.54 -9.39
C LYS A 56 0.30 -0.46 -8.21
N LEU A 57 0.90 -1.59 -7.83
CA LEU A 57 1.84 -1.67 -6.71
C LEU A 57 3.09 -0.82 -6.94
N ASN A 58 3.69 -0.90 -8.13
CA ASN A 58 4.92 -0.15 -8.44
C ASN A 58 4.72 1.37 -8.38
N ASN A 59 3.49 1.86 -8.54
CA ASN A 59 3.17 3.28 -8.60
C ASN A 59 2.37 3.78 -7.39
N ILE A 60 1.99 2.91 -6.45
CA ILE A 60 1.03 3.26 -5.39
C ILE A 60 1.55 4.37 -4.47
N THR A 61 2.87 4.45 -4.27
CA THR A 61 3.52 5.50 -3.46
C THR A 61 3.25 6.91 -3.99
N ALA A 62 3.05 7.08 -5.30
CA ALA A 62 2.67 8.36 -5.91
C ALA A 62 1.21 8.75 -5.62
N TYR A 63 0.38 7.77 -5.24
CA TYR A 63 -1.05 7.95 -5.01
C TYR A 63 -1.43 7.84 -3.53
N LEU A 64 -0.46 7.87 -2.61
CA LEU A 64 -0.68 7.89 -1.17
C LEU A 64 -0.13 9.18 -0.56
N LYS A 65 -0.80 9.69 0.48
CA LYS A 65 -0.35 10.87 1.24
C LYS A 65 -0.31 10.60 2.73
N ASN A 66 0.48 11.42 3.43
CA ASN A 66 0.52 11.50 4.89
C ASN A 66 0.77 10.13 5.53
N SER A 67 0.01 9.78 6.58
CA SER A 67 0.16 8.52 7.31
C SER A 67 0.03 7.30 6.39
N ALA A 68 -0.78 7.35 5.33
CA ALA A 68 -0.95 6.21 4.44
C ALA A 68 0.33 5.89 3.66
N LEU A 69 1.06 6.94 3.24
CA LEU A 69 2.36 6.77 2.58
C LEU A 69 3.40 6.23 3.56
N THR A 70 3.50 6.81 4.77
CA THR A 70 4.47 6.38 5.78
C THR A 70 4.25 4.93 6.18
N GLU A 71 3.01 4.53 6.46
CA GLU A 71 2.66 3.17 6.89
C GLU A 71 2.91 2.15 5.76
N TYR A 72 2.62 2.53 4.51
CA TYR A 72 2.89 1.68 3.35
C TYR A 72 4.39 1.46 3.16
N VAL A 73 5.22 2.51 3.27
CA VAL A 73 6.69 2.38 3.19
C VAL A 73 7.23 1.47 4.29
N ASN A 74 6.70 1.55 5.51
CA ASN A 74 7.10 0.67 6.61
C ASN A 74 6.70 -0.79 6.38
N SER A 75 5.68 -1.04 5.56
CA SER A 75 5.14 -2.38 5.25
C SER A 75 5.49 -2.83 3.83
N TYR A 76 6.42 -2.14 3.15
CA TYR A 76 6.75 -2.39 1.74
C TYR A 76 7.33 -3.80 1.53
N ASP A 77 8.09 -4.29 2.51
CA ASP A 77 8.66 -5.64 2.45
C ASP A 77 7.62 -6.74 2.68
N THR A 78 6.49 -6.43 3.32
CA THR A 78 5.43 -7.40 3.61
C THR A 78 4.33 -7.41 2.55
N ILE A 79 4.02 -6.26 1.95
CA ILE A 79 2.95 -6.13 0.94
C ILE A 79 3.52 -6.47 -0.44
N LYS A 80 3.17 -7.63 -0.99
CA LYS A 80 3.66 -8.10 -2.30
C LYS A 80 2.59 -8.15 -3.37
N THR A 81 1.32 -8.17 -2.98
CA THR A 81 0.17 -8.27 -3.87
C THR A 81 -0.79 -7.09 -3.69
N TRP A 82 -1.59 -6.82 -4.72
CA TRP A 82 -2.61 -5.77 -4.66
C TRP A 82 -3.69 -6.09 -3.62
N GLU A 83 -4.00 -7.38 -3.42
CA GLU A 83 -4.95 -7.84 -2.40
C GLU A 83 -4.45 -7.58 -0.98
N GLU A 84 -3.16 -7.83 -0.71
CA GLU A 84 -2.52 -7.49 0.57
C GLU A 84 -2.54 -5.98 0.82
N PHE A 85 -2.31 -5.17 -0.22
CA PHE A 85 -2.41 -3.71 -0.13
C PHE A 85 -3.83 -3.23 0.20
N VAL A 86 -4.85 -3.79 -0.46
CA VAL A 86 -6.26 -3.49 -0.18
C VAL A 86 -6.61 -3.87 1.25
N SER A 87 -6.16 -5.04 1.71
CA SER A 87 -6.35 -5.51 3.08
C SER A 87 -5.68 -4.58 4.08
N PHE A 88 -4.43 -4.20 3.83
CA PHE A 88 -3.66 -3.26 4.63
C PHE A 88 -4.39 -1.92 4.82
N LEU A 89 -4.87 -1.29 3.74
CA LEU A 89 -5.60 -0.03 3.85
C LEU A 89 -6.93 -0.20 4.59
N THR A 90 -7.65 -1.28 4.34
CA THR A 90 -8.95 -1.56 4.98
C THR A 90 -8.77 -1.80 6.48
N GLU A 91 -7.79 -2.58 6.87
CA GLU A 91 -7.48 -2.85 8.27
C GLU A 91 -7.06 -1.58 9.01
N ARG A 92 -6.25 -0.73 8.39
CA ARG A 92 -5.73 0.48 9.04
C ARG A 92 -6.76 1.60 9.16
N TYR A 93 -7.62 1.77 8.15
CA TYR A 93 -8.48 2.96 8.03
C TYR A 93 -9.99 2.70 8.06
N ILE A 94 -10.45 1.46 7.89
CA ILE A 94 -11.87 1.08 8.00
C ILE A 94 -12.14 0.28 9.27
N SER A 95 -11.22 -0.61 9.65
CA SER A 95 -11.35 -1.49 10.80
C SER A 95 -10.35 -1.19 11.93
N PRO A 96 -10.25 0.07 12.41
CA PRO A 96 -9.38 0.37 13.55
C PRO A 96 -9.77 -0.44 14.81
N TRP A 97 -11.01 -0.92 14.86
CA TRP A 97 -11.59 -1.69 15.96
C TRP A 97 -10.88 -3.03 16.26
N ARG A 98 -10.09 -3.59 15.33
CA ARG A 98 -9.32 -4.82 15.60
C ARG A 98 -8.17 -4.58 16.59
N ALA A 99 -7.60 -3.36 16.62
CA ALA A 99 -6.58 -2.99 17.60
C ALA A 99 -7.20 -2.72 18.98
N GLU A 100 -8.34 -2.04 19.04
CA GLU A 100 -9.02 -1.79 20.31
C GLU A 100 -9.64 -3.06 20.92
N SER A 101 -10.15 -3.99 20.11
CA SER A 101 -10.67 -5.26 20.62
C SER A 101 -9.57 -6.17 21.19
N TYR A 102 -8.33 -6.11 20.68
CA TYR A 102 -7.19 -6.82 21.27
C TYR A 102 -6.74 -6.19 22.59
N ILE A 103 -6.73 -4.85 22.68
CA ILE A 103 -6.45 -4.13 23.93
C ILE A 103 -7.56 -4.42 24.95
N PHE A 104 -8.83 -4.35 24.55
CA PHE A 104 -9.97 -4.67 25.40
C PHE A 104 -9.94 -6.13 25.86
N CYS A 105 -9.71 -7.10 24.97
CA CYS A 105 -9.55 -8.50 25.37
C CYS A 105 -8.34 -8.71 26.30
N SER A 106 -7.22 -8.03 26.07
CA SER A 106 -6.02 -8.17 26.92
C SER A 106 -6.18 -7.50 28.29
N LEU A 107 -6.95 -6.41 28.39
CA LEU A 107 -7.28 -5.73 29.65
C LEU A 107 -8.38 -6.45 30.44
N VAL A 108 -9.35 -7.06 29.75
CA VAL A 108 -10.49 -7.76 30.37
C VAL A 108 -10.15 -9.23 30.69
N PHE A 109 -9.24 -9.86 29.94
CA PHE A 109 -8.74 -11.20 30.19
C PHE A 109 -7.21 -11.21 30.30
N PRO A 110 -6.63 -10.63 31.37
CA PRO A 110 -5.24 -10.87 31.68
C PRO A 110 -5.06 -12.38 31.88
N LYS A 111 -4.12 -12.99 31.12
CA LYS A 111 -3.81 -14.42 31.27
C LYS A 111 -3.49 -14.70 32.74
N GLU A 112 -4.36 -15.45 33.40
CA GLU A 112 -4.13 -15.99 34.74
C GLU A 112 -2.91 -16.92 34.64
N GLN A 113 -1.75 -16.41 35.06
CA GLN A 113 -0.57 -17.23 35.27
C GLN A 113 -0.88 -18.10 36.50
N ASN A 114 -1.31 -19.34 36.25
CA ASN A 114 -1.28 -20.39 37.25
C ASN A 114 0.19 -20.65 37.60
N ASP A 115 0.65 -20.01 38.67
CA ASP A 115 1.83 -20.43 39.40
C ASP A 115 1.46 -21.70 40.19
N ASP A 116 1.63 -22.86 39.56
CA ASP A 116 1.65 -24.14 40.26
C ASP A 116 2.94 -24.21 41.10
N LYS A 117 2.78 -24.22 42.43
CA LYS A 117 3.80 -24.64 43.39
C LYS A 117 3.25 -25.65 44.37
#